data_AF-A0A4Y2KGP8-F1
#
_entry.id   AF-A0A4Y2KGP8-F1
#
_cell.length_a   1.000
_cell.length_b   1.000
_cell.length_c   1.000
_cell.angle_alpha   90.00
_cell.angle_beta   90.00
_cell.angle_gamma   90.00
#
_symmetry.space_group_name_H-M   'P 1'
#
loop_
_entity.id
_entity.type
_entity.pdbx_description
1 polymer ?
#
loop_
_entity_poly.entity_id
_entity_poly.type
_entity_poly.pdbx_seq_one_letter_code
_entity_poly.pdbx_strand_id
1 'polypeptide(L)'
;MKCGLKQSNSDLCLFSDDEKFIYLIVHVDDGIIASVDEQTVKQFLEKLKSEFSVVIGVANYFLGMQIKCLGDETFVHQEGYCRKILKRFEMSEYNSVSTPVGYYYH
;
A
#
# COMPACT_ATOMS: atom_id res chain seq x y z
N MET A 1 -4.12 -15.98 14.11
CA MET A 1 -4.96 -14.77 14.22
C MET A 1 -6.42 -15.21 14.35
N LYS A 2 -7.17 -14.84 15.40
CA LYS A 2 -8.57 -15.27 15.63
C LYS A 2 -9.60 -14.46 14.82
N CYS A 3 -9.21 -13.95 13.66
CA CYS A 3 -10.05 -13.09 12.83
C CYS A 3 -10.82 -13.85 11.73
N GLY A 4 -10.54 -15.15 11.54
CA GLY A 4 -11.18 -15.98 10.50
C GLY A 4 -10.50 -15.89 9.13
N LEU A 5 -9.46 -15.08 8.99
CA LEU A 5 -8.65 -15.01 7.78
C LEU A 5 -7.64 -16.16 7.70
N LYS A 6 -7.39 -16.64 6.50
CA LYS A 6 -6.34 -17.60 6.17
C LYS A 6 -5.11 -16.85 5.66
N GLN A 7 -3.93 -17.28 6.08
CA GLN A 7 -2.68 -16.73 5.56
C GLN A 7 -2.46 -17.22 4.13
N SER A 8 -1.95 -16.35 3.27
CA SER A 8 -1.55 -16.70 1.91
C SER A 8 -0.30 -17.58 1.91
N ASN A 9 -0.22 -18.50 0.94
CA ASN A 9 0.97 -19.32 0.72
C ASN A 9 2.08 -18.58 -0.04
N SER A 10 1.73 -17.50 -0.76
CA SER A 10 2.65 -16.75 -1.61
C SER A 10 3.27 -15.55 -0.90
N ASP A 11 2.58 -15.02 0.12
CA ASP A 11 3.04 -13.88 0.91
C ASP A 11 2.62 -14.08 2.37
N LEU A 12 3.60 -14.17 3.27
CA LEU A 12 3.38 -14.40 4.70
C LEU A 12 2.67 -13.22 5.39
N CYS A 13 2.70 -12.03 4.79
CA CYS A 13 2.05 -10.84 5.33
C CYS A 13 0.61 -10.68 4.85
N LEU A 14 0.18 -11.48 3.87
CA LEU A 14 -1.16 -11.43 3.30
C LEU A 14 -2.08 -12.46 3.96
N PHE A 15 -3.24 -12.00 4.40
CA PHE A 15 -4.31 -12.80 4.97
C PHE A 15 -5.61 -12.52 4.22
N SER A 16 -6.37 -13.54 3.87
CA SER A 16 -7.65 -13.38 3.17
C SER A 16 -8.74 -14.30 3.67
N ASP A 17 -9.98 -13.87 3.47
CA ASP A 17 -11.14 -14.74 3.43
C ASP A 17 -11.76 -14.53 2.04
N ASP A 18 -11.47 -15.48 1.15
CA ASP A 18 -11.84 -15.40 -0.26
C ASP A 18 -13.37 -15.49 -0.46
N GLU A 19 -14.11 -16.10 0.48
CA GLU A 19 -15.58 -16.16 0.41
C GLU A 19 -16.20 -14.79 0.71
N LYS A 20 -15.62 -14.04 1.65
CA LYS A 20 -16.06 -12.69 2.01
C LYS A 20 -15.36 -11.59 1.21
N PHE A 21 -14.46 -11.95 0.29
CA PHE A 21 -13.63 -11.02 -0.48
C PHE A 21 -13.00 -9.95 0.41
N ILE A 22 -12.39 -10.37 1.52
CA ILE A 22 -11.67 -9.46 2.43
C ILE A 22 -10.20 -9.86 2.48
N TYR A 23 -9.34 -8.87 2.30
CA TYR A 23 -7.89 -9.01 2.26
C TYR A 23 -7.28 -8.08 3.28
N LEU A 24 -6.38 -8.61 4.10
CA LEU A 24 -5.60 -7.88 5.07
C LEU A 24 -4.12 -8.15 4.77
N ILE A 25 -3.36 -7.11 4.50
CA ILE A 25 -1.90 -7.19 4.44
C ILE A 25 -1.33 -6.42 5.63
N VAL A 26 -0.42 -7.03 6.39
CA VAL A 26 0.20 -6.42 7.57
C VAL A 26 1.72 -6.49 7.45
N HIS A 27 2.39 -5.36 7.62
CA HIS A 27 3.84 -5.27 7.64
C HIS A 27 4.30 -4.45 8.84
N VAL A 28 4.91 -5.14 9.81
CA VAL A 28 5.36 -4.56 11.09
C VAL A 28 4.19 -3.82 11.76
N ASP A 29 4.24 -2.48 11.82
CA ASP A 29 3.26 -1.65 12.53
C ASP A 29 2.11 -1.18 11.62
N ASP A 30 2.24 -1.33 10.31
CA ASP A 30 1.27 -0.84 9.32
C ASP A 30 0.49 -2.00 8.69
N GLY A 31 -0.76 -1.73 8.32
CA GLY A 31 -1.57 -2.68 7.57
C GLY A 31 -2.58 -2.01 6.66
N ILE A 32 -2.95 -2.70 5.58
CA ILE A 32 -4.05 -2.32 4.69
C ILE A 32 -5.10 -3.41 4.72
N ILE A 33 -6.35 -3.00 4.81
CA ILE A 33 -7.50 -3.85 4.58
C ILE A 33 -8.24 -3.42 3.32
N ALA A 34 -8.68 -4.39 2.52
CA ALA A 34 -9.46 -4.18 1.31
C ALA A 34 -10.61 -5.18 1.23
N SER A 35 -11.77 -4.72 0.77
CA SER A 35 -12.90 -5.57 0.40
C SER A 35 -13.77 -4.86 -0.63
N VAL A 36 -14.60 -5.63 -1.33
CA VAL A 36 -15.62 -5.11 -2.25
C VAL A 36 -16.82 -4.51 -1.50
N ASP A 37 -17.00 -4.83 -0.22
CA ASP A 37 -18.06 -4.30 0.62
C ASP A 37 -17.49 -3.46 1.77
N GLU A 38 -17.81 -2.17 1.78
CA GLU A 38 -17.38 -1.24 2.82
C GLU A 38 -17.91 -1.63 4.21
N GLN A 39 -19.09 -2.26 4.28
CA GLN A 39 -19.66 -2.69 5.55
C GLN A 39 -18.88 -3.87 6.14
N THR A 40 -18.45 -4.81 5.29
CA THR A 40 -17.52 -5.89 5.66
C THR A 40 -16.20 -5.33 6.21
N VAL A 41 -15.62 -4.30 5.57
CA VAL A 41 -14.42 -3.63 6.09
C VAL A 41 -14.68 -3.03 7.47
N LYS A 42 -15.77 -2.26 7.64
CA LYS A 42 -16.11 -1.64 8.93
C LYS A 42 -16.28 -2.66 10.05
N GLN A 43 -17.02 -3.74 9.80
CA GLN A 43 -17.23 -4.80 10.79
C GLN A 43 -15.92 -5.47 11.19
N PHE A 44 -15.07 -5.78 10.22
CA PHE A 44 -13.77 -6.39 10.49
C PHE A 44 -12.86 -5.46 11.29
N LEU A 45 -12.84 -4.18 10.93
CA LEU A 45 -12.08 -3.15 11.63
C LEU A 45 -12.51 -2.96 13.09
N GLU A 46 -13.81 -3.00 13.38
CA GLU A 46 -14.31 -2.95 14.76
C GLU A 46 -13.90 -4.21 15.56
N LYS A 47 -13.91 -5.38 14.91
CA LYS A 47 -13.37 -6.60 15.53
C LYS A 47 -11.86 -6.50 15.76
N LEU A 48 -11.12 -5.90 14.84
CA LEU A 48 -9.67 -5.72 14.97
C LEU A 48 -9.35 -4.79 16.15
N LYS A 49 -10.07 -3.67 16.29
CA LYS A 49 -9.94 -2.71 17.40
C LYS A 49 -10.27 -3.32 18.77
N SER A 50 -11.17 -4.30 18.83
CA SER A 50 -11.52 -4.93 20.11
C SER A 50 -10.45 -5.91 20.61
N GLU A 51 -9.62 -6.44 19.71
CA GLU A 51 -8.51 -7.33 20.05
C GLU A 51 -7.15 -6.59 20.12
N PHE A 52 -6.98 -5.51 19.36
CA PHE A 52 -5.71 -4.82 19.18
C PHE A 52 -5.87 -3.29 19.29
N SER A 53 -4.83 -2.62 19.80
CA SER A 53 -4.76 -1.15 19.77
C SER A 53 -4.37 -0.67 18.38
N VAL A 54 -5.37 -0.37 17.53
CA VAL A 54 -5.17 0.02 16.12
C VAL A 54 -5.74 1.41 15.87
N VAL A 55 -4.98 2.24 15.14
CA VAL A 55 -5.45 3.52 14.61
C VAL A 55 -5.92 3.28 13.17
N ILE A 56 -7.17 3.61 12.90
CA ILE A 56 -7.77 3.44 11.57
C ILE A 56 -7.75 4.78 10.84
N GLY A 57 -7.32 4.75 9.59
CA GLY A 57 -7.36 5.89 8.69
C GLY A 57 -7.50 5.47 7.24
N VAL A 58 -7.61 6.47 6.37
CA VAL A 58 -7.58 6.25 4.92
C VAL A 58 -6.19 5.74 4.54
N ALA A 59 -6.14 4.64 3.77
CA ALA A 59 -4.91 4.07 3.26
C ALA A 59 -4.30 4.98 2.18
N ASN A 60 -3.52 5.97 2.61
CA ASN A 60 -2.82 6.90 1.71
C ASN A 60 -1.38 6.46 1.41
N TYR A 61 -0.78 5.67 2.30
CA TYR A 61 0.60 5.20 2.19
C TYR A 61 0.74 3.78 2.74
N PHE A 62 1.55 2.95 2.10
CA PHE A 62 1.97 1.65 2.61
C PHE A 62 3.28 1.21 1.95
N LEU A 63 4.27 0.80 2.74
CA LEU A 63 5.60 0.39 2.27
C LEU A 63 6.28 1.40 1.32
N GLY A 64 6.06 2.69 1.55
CA GLY A 64 6.58 3.77 0.70
C GLY A 64 5.84 3.96 -0.63
N MET A 65 4.80 3.17 -0.91
CA MET A 65 3.83 3.42 -1.96
C MET A 65 2.82 4.47 -1.50
N GLN A 66 2.44 5.38 -2.38
CA GLN A 66 1.31 6.29 -2.25
C GLN A 66 0.09 5.66 -2.90
N ILE A 67 -1.04 5.74 -2.21
CA ILE A 67 -2.32 5.19 -2.66
C ILE A 67 -3.32 6.33 -2.74
N LYS A 68 -4.03 6.43 -3.86
CA LYS A 68 -5.13 7.36 -4.10
C LYS A 68 -6.34 6.59 -4.59
N CYS A 69 -7.41 6.60 -3.80
CA CYS A 69 -8.71 6.07 -4.23
C CYS A 69 -9.50 7.20 -4.90
N LEU A 70 -9.90 7.00 -6.16
CA LEU A 70 -10.58 7.96 -7.02
C LEU A 70 -11.87 7.33 -7.55
N GLY A 71 -12.94 7.39 -6.75
CA GLY A 71 -14.19 6.69 -7.08
C GLY A 71 -13.95 5.18 -7.12
N ASP A 72 -14.21 4.57 -8.28
CA ASP A 72 -14.04 3.13 -8.51
C ASP A 72 -12.61 2.74 -8.89
N GLU A 73 -11.70 3.71 -9.05
CA GLU A 73 -10.32 3.48 -9.41
C GLU A 73 -9.39 3.62 -8.21
N THR A 74 -8.35 2.78 -8.16
CA THR A 74 -7.26 2.91 -7.19
C THR A 74 -5.96 3.15 -7.94
N PHE A 75 -5.30 4.27 -7.64
CA PHE A 75 -4.02 4.64 -8.20
C PHE A 75 -2.91 4.46 -7.18
N VAL A 76 -1.92 3.63 -7.52
CA VAL A 76 -0.75 3.36 -6.66
C VAL A 76 0.49 3.91 -7.34
N HIS A 77 1.24 4.76 -6.64
CA HIS A 77 2.42 5.44 -7.21
C HIS A 77 3.52 5.69 -6.18
N GLN A 78 4.70 6.11 -6.63
CA GLN A 78 5.85 6.44 -5.77
C GLN A 78 6.43 7.81 -6.10
N GLU A 79 5.59 8.75 -6.52
CA GLU A 79 6.02 10.07 -6.99
C GLU A 79 6.89 10.80 -5.95
N GLY A 80 6.50 10.75 -4.67
CA GLY A 80 7.29 11.33 -3.58
C GLY A 80 8.67 10.69 -3.43
N TYR A 81 8.78 9.39 -3.64
CA TYR A 81 10.08 8.69 -3.63
C TYR A 81 10.93 9.08 -4.85
N CYS A 82 10.35 9.11 -6.04
CA CYS A 82 11.04 9.58 -7.25
C CYS A 82 11.57 11.01 -7.06
N ARG A 83 10.76 11.93 -6.52
CA ARG A 83 11.18 13.30 -6.20
C ARG A 83 12.32 13.34 -5.17
N LYS A 84 12.30 12.48 -4.16
CA LYS A 84 13.40 12.34 -3.18
C LYS A 84 14.70 11.88 -3.84
N ILE A 85 14.64 10.92 -4.76
CA ILE A 85 15.81 10.47 -5.53
C ILE A 85 16.36 11.63 -6.36
N LEU A 86 15.52 12.29 -7.16
CA LEU A 86 15.94 13.41 -8.00
C LEU A 86 16.61 14.51 -7.17
N LYS A 87 16.02 14.87 -6.03
CA LYS A 87 16.59 15.84 -5.11
C LYS A 87 17.94 15.40 -4.54
N ARG A 88 18.10 14.12 -4.18
CA ARG A 88 19.35 13.58 -3.63
C ARG A 88 20.53 13.69 -4.60
N PHE A 89 20.27 13.60 -5.90
CA PHE A 89 21.28 13.72 -6.94
C PHE A 89 21.28 15.08 -7.64
N GLU A 90 20.63 16.09 -7.05
CA GLU A 90 20.55 17.46 -7.58
C GLU A 90 19.93 17.55 -8.99
N MET A 91 19.08 16.57 -9.35
CA MET A 91 18.42 16.46 -10.66
C MET A 91 16.99 17.02 -10.68
N SER A 92 16.56 17.74 -9.66
CA SER A 92 15.16 18.23 -9.55
C SER A 92 14.73 19.13 -10.71
N GLU A 93 15.67 19.91 -11.27
CA GLU A 93 15.45 20.90 -12.33
C GLU A 93 16.09 20.49 -13.67
N TYR A 94 16.59 19.26 -13.78
CA TYR A 94 17.21 18.79 -15.02
C TYR A 94 16.16 18.35 -16.05
N ASN A 95 16.44 18.63 -17.32
CA ASN A 95 15.58 18.21 -18.42
C ASN A 95 15.50 16.69 -18.50
N SER A 96 14.29 16.16 -18.70
CA SER A 96 14.08 14.75 -19.02
C SER A 96 14.83 14.39 -20.30
N VAL A 97 15.69 13.36 -20.22
CA VAL A 97 16.35 12.75 -21.38
C VAL A 97 15.60 11.48 -21.77
N SER A 98 15.47 11.21 -23.07
CA SER A 98 14.78 10.02 -23.59
C SER A 98 15.50 8.70 -23.24
N THR A 99 16.79 8.79 -22.90
CA THR A 99 17.63 7.65 -22.50
C THR A 99 18.31 7.98 -21.18
N PRO A 100 18.01 7.27 -20.07
CA PRO A 100 18.55 7.57 -18.74
C PRO A 100 20.07 7.41 -18.61
N VAL A 101 20.70 6.72 -19.56
CA VAL A 101 22.14 6.47 -19.61
C VAL A 101 22.60 6.61 -21.06
N GLY A 102 23.08 7.79 -21.43
CA GLY A 102 23.84 7.96 -22.67
C GLY A 102 25.23 7.33 -22.50
N TYR A 103 25.74 6.68 -23.55
CA TYR A 103 27.11 6.16 -23.63
C TYR A 103 28.16 7.29 -23.61
N TYR A 104 28.34 7.97 -22.47
CA TYR A 104 29.43 8.93 -22.27
C TYR A 104 30.36 8.41 -21.19
N TYR A 105 30.96 7.25 -21.47
CA TYR A 105 32.30 6.93 -20.99
C TYR A 105 33.26 7.28 -22.14
N HIS A 106 33.83 8.48 -22.11
CA HIS A 106 35.17 8.82 -22.62
C HIS A 106 35.55 10.21 -22.10
#